data_AF-A0A7V9NIN2-F1
#
_entry.id   AF-A0A7V9NIN2-F1
#
_cell.length_a   1.000
_cell.length_b   1.000
_cell.length_c   1.000
_cell.angle_alpha   90.00
_cell.angle_beta   90.00
_cell.angle_gamma   90.00
#
_symmetry.space_group_name_H-M   'P 1'
#
loop_
_entity.id
_entity.type
_entity.pdbx_description
1 polymer ?
#
loop_
_entity_poly.entity_id
_entity_poly.type
_entity_poly.pdbx_seq_one_letter_code
_entity_poly.pdbx_strand_id
1 'polypeptide(L)'
;MTRQILRGAAAAALGAVLGALCLTGAFAFRPELALEMDRDLPRRMAAGLYSSERVGLDTFAWTGARADIMLQGLPRSSAWICAVRFRGGRGEPLPQPHVDVAIDGLSQARPLATNDYQEVEVTAPARATDGLTLSIASSTTVIPGPSDRRELGIQLDRVACRPAEGRAVTPPRRAVRAATAVAAAFGVAAVVAGATLPLAAGVGALVAAAQGWALSEGLGSYGQFPDTALRLGLLLAAIGAGLVRTLDAGLRIRLSTAAGAVLLFSAAVLYVKLLGLLHPSKLLIDALFHAHRFQTVLAGNYYFTQQMPGGVSFPYAIALYLFAAPWASFTRDHVSLLRIVVSSSEVLAGVLLYVVVMRTWQDRRAGVLAVVLFHAV
;
A
#
# COMPACT_ATOMS: atom_id res chain seq x y z
N MET A 1 4.84 26.99 -28.39
CA MET A 1 5.23 25.61 -28.08
C MET A 1 6.48 25.53 -27.17
N THR A 2 7.60 26.17 -27.54
CA THR A 2 8.88 26.12 -26.79
C THR A 2 8.78 26.51 -25.30
N ARG A 3 8.06 27.61 -24.97
CA ARG A 3 7.85 28.03 -23.57
C ARG A 3 7.08 27.00 -22.73
N GLN A 4 6.15 26.25 -23.33
CA GLN A 4 5.38 25.21 -22.62
C GLN A 4 6.25 23.97 -22.38
N ILE A 5 7.08 23.59 -23.34
CA ILE A 5 8.04 22.48 -23.20
C ILE A 5 9.02 22.77 -22.06
N LEU A 6 9.61 23.97 -22.04
CA LEU A 6 10.53 24.37 -20.97
C LEU A 6 9.87 24.37 -19.58
N ARG A 7 8.62 24.87 -19.48
CA ARG A 7 7.86 24.82 -18.22
C ARG A 7 7.55 23.39 -17.79
N GLY A 8 7.17 22.53 -18.71
CA GLY A 8 6.94 21.11 -18.44
C GLY A 8 8.20 20.41 -17.93
N ALA A 9 9.34 20.65 -18.59
CA ALA A 9 10.63 20.11 -18.17
C ALA A 9 11.05 20.62 -16.78
N ALA A 10 10.88 21.92 -16.51
CA ALA A 10 11.16 22.50 -15.19
C ALA A 10 10.26 21.92 -14.10
N ALA A 11 8.95 21.79 -14.37
CA ALA A 11 8.01 21.17 -13.44
C ALA A 11 8.33 19.68 -13.18
N ALA A 12 8.73 18.94 -14.22
CA ALA A 12 9.17 17.56 -14.09
C ALA A 12 10.42 17.44 -13.20
N ALA A 13 11.43 18.28 -13.45
CA ALA A 13 12.67 18.29 -12.68
C ALA A 13 12.43 18.63 -11.21
N LEU A 14 11.65 19.69 -10.94
CA LEU A 14 11.26 20.08 -9.58
C LEU A 14 10.46 18.96 -8.89
N GLY A 15 9.47 18.39 -9.58
CA GLY A 15 8.68 17.27 -9.07
C GLY A 15 9.54 16.05 -8.74
N ALA A 16 10.48 15.70 -9.61
CA ALA A 16 11.40 14.59 -9.36
C ALA A 16 12.26 14.84 -8.12
N VAL A 17 12.88 16.02 -8.00
CA VAL A 17 13.70 16.39 -6.84
C VAL A 17 12.88 16.36 -5.55
N LEU A 18 11.69 16.95 -5.55
CA LEU A 18 10.78 16.92 -4.40
C LEU A 18 10.36 15.50 -4.04
N GLY A 19 10.06 14.64 -5.04
CA GLY A 19 9.77 13.22 -4.84
C GLY A 19 10.90 12.48 -4.13
N ALA A 20 12.14 12.67 -4.57
CA ALA A 20 13.31 12.07 -3.91
C ALA A 20 13.52 12.61 -2.49
N LEU A 21 13.42 13.92 -2.30
CA LEU A 21 13.65 14.57 -0.99
C LEU A 21 12.57 14.16 0.02
N CYS A 22 11.29 14.20 -0.35
CA CYS A 22 10.19 13.82 0.54
C CYS A 22 10.28 12.35 0.95
N LEU A 23 10.57 11.44 0.01
CA LEU A 23 10.76 10.03 0.35
C LEU A 23 11.97 9.83 1.26
N THR A 24 13.11 10.45 0.93
CA THR A 24 14.34 10.32 1.72
C THR A 24 14.13 10.87 3.14
N GLY A 25 13.47 12.01 3.27
CA GLY A 25 13.09 12.58 4.56
C GLY A 25 12.17 11.64 5.34
N ALA A 26 11.07 11.18 4.73
CA ALA A 26 10.12 10.27 5.37
C ALA A 26 10.79 8.96 5.82
N PHE A 27 11.64 8.38 4.98
CA PHE A 27 12.39 7.18 5.29
C PHE A 27 13.42 7.41 6.40
N ALA A 28 14.08 8.56 6.44
CA ALA A 28 15.01 8.91 7.51
C ALA A 28 14.31 9.05 8.87
N PHE A 29 13.05 9.48 8.90
CA PHE A 29 12.26 9.53 10.14
C PHE A 29 11.81 8.14 10.64
N ARG A 30 11.62 7.17 9.74
CA ARG A 30 11.15 5.81 10.07
C ARG A 30 11.84 4.76 9.20
N PRO A 31 13.14 4.49 9.42
CA PRO A 31 13.86 3.48 8.64
C PRO A 31 13.51 2.04 9.07
N GLU A 32 12.83 1.88 10.21
CA GLU A 32 12.43 0.59 10.75
C GLU A 32 11.36 -0.06 9.87
N LEU A 33 11.57 -1.35 9.63
CA LEU A 33 10.59 -2.24 9.04
C LEU A 33 10.01 -3.11 10.14
N ALA A 34 8.70 -3.13 10.29
CA ALA A 34 7.98 -4.08 11.13
C ALA A 34 6.99 -4.90 10.28
N LEU A 35 7.06 -6.21 10.43
CA LEU A 35 6.14 -7.20 9.89
C LEU A 35 5.37 -7.80 11.06
N GLU A 36 4.15 -7.33 11.26
CA GLU A 36 3.22 -7.98 12.19
C GLU A 36 2.55 -9.15 11.47
N MET A 37 2.38 -10.28 12.15
CA MET A 37 1.64 -11.43 11.63
C MET A 37 0.13 -11.27 11.87
N ASP A 38 -0.38 -10.05 11.69
CA ASP A 38 -1.79 -9.68 11.81
C ASP A 38 -2.57 -9.80 10.48
N ARG A 39 -1.87 -10.24 9.43
CA ARG A 39 -2.38 -10.44 8.07
C ARG A 39 -1.54 -11.47 7.31
N ASP A 40 -2.12 -11.99 6.23
CA ASP A 40 -1.39 -12.85 5.31
C ASP A 40 -0.36 -12.03 4.52
N LEU A 41 0.90 -12.48 4.56
CA LEU A 41 1.98 -11.92 3.76
C LEU A 41 1.94 -12.48 2.33
N PRO A 42 2.28 -11.70 1.29
CA PRO A 42 2.38 -12.21 -0.07
C PRO A 42 3.38 -13.36 -0.15
N ARG A 43 3.02 -14.48 -0.80
CA ARG A 43 3.89 -15.68 -0.92
C ARG A 43 5.28 -15.43 -1.52
N ARG A 44 5.44 -14.37 -2.31
CA ARG A 44 6.73 -13.96 -2.88
C ARG A 44 7.65 -13.27 -1.87
N MET A 45 7.09 -12.83 -0.76
CA MET A 45 7.77 -12.17 0.35
C MET A 45 7.95 -13.12 1.52
N ALA A 46 6.96 -13.97 1.80
CA ALA A 46 7.07 -14.98 2.84
C ALA A 46 6.66 -16.35 2.31
N ALA A 47 7.61 -17.29 2.33
CA ALA A 47 7.36 -18.70 2.02
C ALA A 47 7.41 -19.51 3.31
N GLY A 48 6.61 -20.59 3.40
CA GLY A 48 6.59 -21.46 4.58
C GLY A 48 5.88 -20.88 5.81
N LEU A 49 5.18 -19.75 5.65
CA LEU A 49 4.20 -19.25 6.63
C LEU A 49 2.79 -19.69 6.21
N TYR A 50 2.01 -20.15 7.18
CA TYR A 50 0.57 -20.32 7.05
C TYR A 50 -0.17 -18.97 7.22
N SER A 51 -1.48 -18.97 6.97
CA SER A 51 -2.30 -17.77 7.17
C SER A 51 -2.26 -17.29 8.62
N SER A 52 -2.42 -15.98 8.79
CA SER A 52 -2.49 -15.32 10.10
C SER A 52 -3.68 -15.84 10.91
N GLU A 53 -3.42 -16.12 12.18
CA GLU A 53 -4.36 -16.58 13.20
C GLU A 53 -4.37 -15.60 14.38
N ARG A 54 -5.44 -15.66 15.18
CA ARG A 54 -5.62 -14.79 16.35
C ARG A 54 -6.08 -15.59 17.55
N VAL A 55 -5.48 -15.32 18.70
CA VAL A 55 -5.91 -15.84 20.00
C VAL A 55 -6.00 -14.66 20.97
N GLY A 56 -7.23 -14.31 21.37
CA GLY A 56 -7.47 -13.10 22.16
C GLY A 56 -7.08 -11.84 21.37
N LEU A 57 -6.13 -11.07 21.91
CA LEU A 57 -5.58 -9.87 21.27
C LEU A 57 -4.33 -10.15 20.43
N ASP A 58 -3.72 -11.33 20.59
CA ASP A 58 -2.47 -11.68 19.91
C ASP A 58 -2.74 -12.20 18.51
N THR A 59 -1.93 -11.77 17.55
CA THR A 59 -1.92 -12.28 16.18
C THR A 59 -0.63 -13.01 15.91
N PHE A 60 -0.69 -14.11 15.17
CA PHE A 60 0.51 -14.86 14.79
C PHE A 60 0.30 -15.60 13.48
N ALA A 61 1.39 -16.04 12.86
CA ALA A 61 1.36 -17.00 11.77
C ALA A 61 2.17 -18.22 12.18
N TRP A 62 1.62 -19.42 11.94
CA TRP A 62 2.41 -20.63 12.06
C TRP A 62 3.44 -20.72 10.94
N THR A 63 4.64 -21.13 11.30
CA THR A 63 5.66 -21.58 10.34
C THR A 63 5.45 -23.06 10.01
N GLY A 64 5.90 -23.50 8.84
CA GLY A 64 6.18 -24.92 8.58
C GLY A 64 7.47 -25.39 9.26
N ALA A 65 8.11 -26.43 8.72
CA ALA A 65 9.47 -26.80 9.14
C ALA A 65 10.49 -25.67 8.90
N ARG A 66 10.25 -24.87 7.87
CA ARG A 66 11.05 -23.70 7.50
C ARG A 66 10.15 -22.61 6.95
N ALA A 67 10.42 -21.38 7.34
CA ALA A 67 9.87 -20.18 6.74
C ALA A 67 11.00 -19.25 6.27
N ASP A 68 10.83 -18.63 5.11
CA ASP A 68 11.78 -17.68 4.54
C ASP A 68 11.06 -16.35 4.26
N ILE A 69 11.57 -15.26 4.82
CA ILE A 69 11.10 -13.90 4.62
C ILE A 69 12.11 -13.15 3.75
N MET A 70 11.67 -12.70 2.59
CA MET A 70 12.47 -12.05 1.55
C MET A 70 12.17 -10.55 1.48
N LEU A 71 13.15 -9.74 1.87
CA LEU A 71 13.08 -8.28 1.81
C LEU A 71 13.92 -7.79 0.62
N GLN A 72 13.43 -7.98 -0.60
CA GLN A 72 14.19 -7.79 -1.84
C GLN A 72 14.79 -6.38 -2.01
N GLY A 73 14.13 -5.37 -1.43
CA GLY A 73 14.57 -3.98 -1.52
C GLY A 73 15.38 -3.47 -0.33
N LEU A 74 15.65 -4.29 0.70
CA LEU A 74 16.30 -3.80 1.92
C LEU A 74 17.71 -3.28 1.57
N PRO A 75 18.02 -1.99 1.81
CA PRO A 75 19.31 -1.42 1.45
C PRO A 75 20.40 -1.95 2.39
N ARG A 76 21.40 -2.66 1.86
CA ARG A 76 22.43 -3.33 2.69
C ARG A 76 23.75 -2.54 2.77
N SER A 77 23.79 -1.28 2.33
CA SER A 77 24.99 -0.44 2.45
C SER A 77 25.44 -0.22 3.91
N SER A 78 24.54 -0.45 4.87
CA SER A 78 24.81 -0.52 6.31
C SER A 78 24.37 -1.87 6.88
N ALA A 79 24.88 -2.21 8.07
CA ALA A 79 24.39 -3.36 8.83
C ALA A 79 22.97 -3.09 9.36
N TRP A 80 22.19 -4.15 9.53
CA TRP A 80 20.85 -4.14 10.09
C TRP A 80 20.76 -5.13 11.25
N ILE A 81 19.96 -4.81 12.25
CA ILE A 81 19.57 -5.72 13.33
C ILE A 81 18.13 -6.12 13.06
N CYS A 82 17.87 -7.41 12.97
CA CYS A 82 16.54 -7.95 12.83
C CYS A 82 16.15 -8.74 14.08
N ALA A 83 15.02 -8.40 14.68
CA ALA A 83 14.43 -9.05 15.82
C ALA A 83 13.28 -9.97 15.34
N VAL A 84 13.34 -11.24 15.72
CA VAL A 84 12.31 -12.24 15.43
C VAL A 84 11.61 -12.59 16.74
N ARG A 85 10.32 -12.27 16.84
CA ARG A 85 9.49 -12.56 18.02
C ARG A 85 8.61 -13.77 17.74
N PHE A 86 8.81 -14.84 18.49
CA PHE A 86 8.13 -16.12 18.28
C PHE A 86 7.95 -16.91 19.58
N ARG A 87 7.14 -17.98 19.52
CA ARG A 87 7.00 -19.01 20.56
C ARG A 87 6.76 -20.38 19.93
N GLY A 88 6.99 -21.46 20.67
CA GLY A 88 6.71 -22.82 20.21
C GLY A 88 5.21 -23.11 20.07
N GLY A 89 4.39 -22.62 21.02
CA GLY A 89 2.93 -22.75 20.96
C GLY A 89 2.43 -24.19 21.09
N ARG A 90 3.18 -25.07 21.75
CA ARG A 90 2.89 -26.50 21.88
C ARG A 90 2.40 -26.82 23.29
N GLY A 91 1.28 -27.52 23.40
CA GLY A 91 0.82 -28.08 24.68
C GLY A 91 1.71 -29.25 25.14
N GLU A 92 1.81 -29.46 26.45
CA GLU A 92 2.41 -30.68 26.99
C GLU A 92 1.65 -31.93 26.49
N PRO A 93 2.32 -33.05 26.16
CA PRO A 93 3.72 -33.39 26.44
C PRO A 93 4.70 -33.12 25.29
N LEU A 94 4.33 -32.29 24.29
CA LEU A 94 5.15 -32.12 23.10
C LEU A 94 6.44 -31.34 23.38
N PRO A 95 7.61 -31.81 22.91
CA PRO A 95 8.86 -31.10 23.14
C PRO A 95 8.91 -29.79 22.36
N GLN A 96 9.54 -28.78 22.96
CA GLN A 96 9.81 -27.50 22.31
C GLN A 96 10.93 -27.65 21.26
N PRO A 97 10.81 -26.99 20.09
CA PRO A 97 11.83 -27.08 19.05
C PRO A 97 13.01 -26.14 19.34
N HIS A 98 14.19 -26.50 18.83
CA HIS A 98 15.23 -25.50 18.57
C HIS A 98 14.87 -24.72 17.31
N VAL A 99 15.06 -23.41 17.34
CA VAL A 99 14.76 -22.52 16.22
C VAL A 99 16.06 -21.97 15.68
N ASP A 100 16.42 -22.36 14.46
CA ASP A 100 17.56 -21.80 13.75
C ASP A 100 17.11 -20.52 13.01
N VAL A 101 17.71 -19.40 13.38
CA VAL A 101 17.48 -18.11 12.73
C VAL A 101 18.73 -17.77 11.92
N ALA A 102 18.56 -17.67 10.61
CA ALA A 102 19.64 -17.47 9.65
C ALA A 102 19.40 -16.23 8.79
N ILE A 103 20.50 -15.56 8.44
CA ILE A 103 20.52 -14.42 7.53
C ILE A 103 21.31 -14.81 6.28
N ASP A 104 20.68 -14.66 5.11
CA ASP A 104 21.27 -14.97 3.82
C ASP A 104 21.88 -16.40 3.78
N GLY A 105 21.20 -17.35 4.45
CA GLY A 105 21.61 -18.75 4.55
C GLY A 105 22.63 -19.07 5.65
N LEU A 106 23.09 -18.09 6.42
CA LEU A 106 24.05 -18.27 7.52
C LEU A 106 23.32 -18.27 8.87
N SER A 107 23.38 -19.39 9.60
CA SER A 107 22.84 -19.50 10.96
C SER A 107 23.52 -18.49 11.89
N GLN A 108 22.72 -17.70 12.60
CA GLN A 108 23.16 -16.65 13.53
C GLN A 108 22.79 -16.99 14.98
N ALA A 109 21.62 -17.61 15.18
CA ALA A 109 21.12 -17.97 16.50
C ALA A 109 20.35 -19.29 16.44
N ARG A 110 20.46 -20.09 17.52
CA ARG A 110 19.74 -21.37 17.65
C ARG A 110 19.12 -21.59 19.04
N PRO A 111 18.26 -20.68 19.52
CA PRO A 111 17.61 -20.83 20.82
C PRO A 111 16.66 -22.03 20.86
N LEU A 112 16.42 -22.55 22.07
CA LEU A 112 15.28 -23.41 22.36
C LEU A 112 14.03 -22.50 22.47
N ALA A 113 12.95 -22.84 21.78
CA ALA A 113 11.70 -22.11 21.91
C ALA A 113 11.02 -22.38 23.26
N THR A 114 10.26 -21.42 23.78
CA THR A 114 9.36 -21.61 24.91
C THR A 114 7.90 -21.41 24.46
N ASN A 115 6.94 -21.69 25.36
CA ASN A 115 5.53 -21.37 25.09
C ASN A 115 5.18 -19.90 25.33
N ASP A 116 6.10 -19.12 25.88
CA ASP A 116 5.99 -17.67 25.96
C ASP A 116 6.67 -17.02 24.75
N TYR A 117 6.23 -15.83 24.37
CA TYR A 117 6.88 -15.09 23.29
C TYR A 117 8.28 -14.66 23.73
N GLN A 118 9.28 -15.10 22.97
CA GLN A 118 10.66 -14.69 23.07
C GLN A 118 11.08 -13.94 21.82
N GLU A 119 12.03 -13.02 21.98
CA GLU A 119 12.59 -12.23 20.88
C GLU A 119 14.07 -12.55 20.71
N VAL A 120 14.49 -12.74 19.46
CA VAL A 120 15.86 -13.11 19.11
C VAL A 120 16.38 -12.10 18.10
N GLU A 121 17.43 -11.38 18.46
CA GLU A 121 18.10 -10.45 17.57
C GLU A 121 19.19 -11.17 16.76
N VAL A 122 19.21 -10.92 15.45
CA VAL A 122 20.25 -11.37 14.53
C VAL A 122 20.77 -10.19 13.73
N THR A 123 22.08 -10.18 13.46
CA THR A 123 22.70 -9.09 12.69
C THR A 123 22.84 -9.49 11.24
N ALA A 124 22.32 -8.64 10.37
CA ALA A 124 22.51 -8.73 8.96
C ALA A 124 23.66 -7.78 8.54
N PRO A 125 24.84 -8.29 8.15
CA PRO A 125 26.02 -7.46 7.88
C PRO A 125 25.87 -6.62 6.60
N ALA A 126 26.58 -5.49 6.49
CA ALA A 126 26.54 -4.67 5.28
C ALA A 126 27.03 -5.44 4.03
N ARG A 127 26.42 -5.19 2.87
CA ARG A 127 26.75 -5.75 1.56
C ARG A 127 26.58 -4.70 0.47
N ALA A 128 27.30 -4.88 -0.65
CA ALA A 128 27.17 -4.02 -1.83
C ALA A 128 25.83 -4.20 -2.57
N THR A 129 25.17 -5.34 -2.37
CA THR A 129 23.88 -5.68 -2.99
C THR A 129 22.74 -5.50 -2.02
N ASP A 130 21.65 -4.87 -2.47
CA ASP A 130 20.39 -4.79 -1.72
C ASP A 130 19.75 -6.18 -1.58
N GLY A 131 18.90 -6.32 -0.56
CA GLY A 131 18.14 -7.53 -0.29
C GLY A 131 18.54 -8.22 1.01
N LEU A 132 17.58 -8.90 1.63
CA LEU A 132 17.79 -9.77 2.77
C LEU A 132 16.89 -11.00 2.69
N THR A 133 17.44 -12.17 2.98
CA THR A 133 16.63 -13.37 3.28
C THR A 133 16.81 -13.75 4.74
N LEU A 134 15.72 -13.63 5.51
CA LEU A 134 15.63 -14.11 6.88
C LEU A 134 14.98 -15.50 6.86
N SER A 135 15.74 -16.52 7.25
CA SER A 135 15.28 -17.89 7.33
C SER A 135 15.04 -18.28 8.79
N ILE A 136 13.90 -18.91 9.05
CA ILE A 136 13.50 -19.39 10.36
C ILE A 136 13.17 -20.87 10.20
N ALA A 137 13.97 -21.74 10.81
CA ALA A 137 13.80 -23.19 10.71
C ALA A 137 13.58 -23.82 12.09
N SER A 138 12.55 -24.65 12.20
CA SER A 138 12.22 -25.39 13.41
C SER A 138 12.84 -26.78 13.34
N SER A 139 13.53 -27.21 14.40
CA SER A 139 14.18 -28.53 14.44
C SER A 139 13.20 -29.71 14.42
N THR A 140 11.97 -29.47 14.88
CA THR A 140 10.86 -30.43 14.84
C THR A 140 9.57 -29.70 14.49
N THR A 141 8.58 -30.44 14.04
CA THR A 141 7.24 -29.94 13.71
C THR A 141 6.18 -30.83 14.35
N VAL A 142 4.95 -30.32 14.44
CA VAL A 142 3.81 -31.04 15.01
C VAL A 142 2.64 -30.96 14.04
N ILE A 143 1.93 -32.08 13.87
CA ILE A 143 0.63 -32.10 13.20
C ILE A 143 -0.43 -32.17 14.31
N PRO A 144 -1.25 -31.13 14.52
CA PRO A 144 -2.16 -31.06 15.66
C PRO A 144 -3.16 -32.21 15.73
N GLY A 145 -3.64 -32.72 14.59
CA GLY A 145 -4.58 -33.83 14.58
C GLY A 145 -5.25 -34.06 13.23
N PRO A 146 -6.28 -34.92 13.16
CA PRO A 146 -6.93 -35.28 11.89
C PRO A 146 -7.69 -34.11 11.23
N SER A 147 -8.13 -33.12 12.02
CA SER A 147 -8.82 -31.92 11.55
C SER A 147 -7.88 -30.83 11.01
N ASP A 148 -6.63 -30.81 11.46
CA ASP A 148 -5.59 -29.90 10.98
C ASP A 148 -4.33 -30.69 10.63
N ARG A 149 -4.17 -30.93 9.32
CA ARG A 149 -3.06 -31.72 8.77
C ARG A 149 -1.81 -30.89 8.45
N ARG A 150 -1.80 -29.61 8.83
CA ARG A 150 -0.63 -28.75 8.63
C ARG A 150 0.51 -29.23 9.52
N GLU A 151 1.72 -29.13 8.98
CA GLU A 151 2.95 -29.41 9.72
C GLU A 151 3.42 -28.11 10.36
N LEU A 152 3.22 -27.95 11.67
CA LEU A 152 3.43 -26.70 12.38
C LEU A 152 4.78 -26.68 13.11
N GLY A 153 5.62 -25.70 12.81
CA GLY A 153 6.89 -25.44 13.48
C GLY A 153 6.69 -24.65 14.77
N ILE A 154 6.78 -23.33 14.64
CA ILE A 154 6.61 -22.31 15.70
C ILE A 154 5.56 -21.27 15.30
N GLN A 155 5.01 -20.56 16.28
CA GLN A 155 4.19 -19.37 16.08
C GLN A 155 5.07 -18.13 15.99
N LEU A 156 5.04 -17.47 14.84
CA LEU A 156 5.71 -16.20 14.60
C LEU A 156 4.72 -15.06 14.83
N ASP A 157 5.08 -14.08 15.65
CA ASP A 157 4.25 -12.91 15.96
C ASP A 157 4.70 -11.68 15.17
N ARG A 158 6.02 -11.41 15.21
CA ARG A 158 6.58 -10.22 14.60
C ARG A 158 7.99 -10.44 14.09
N VAL A 159 8.31 -9.79 12.97
CA VAL A 159 9.69 -9.58 12.51
C VAL A 159 9.93 -8.10 12.33
N ALA A 160 10.89 -7.55 13.07
CA ALA A 160 11.29 -6.16 12.95
C ALA A 160 12.74 -6.07 12.49
N CYS A 161 13.08 -5.14 11.61
CA CYS A 161 14.45 -4.86 11.19
C CYS A 161 14.71 -3.35 11.27
N ARG A 162 15.83 -2.99 11.88
CA ARG A 162 16.30 -1.60 12.02
C ARG A 162 17.78 -1.48 11.63
N PRO A 163 18.24 -0.32 11.16
CA PRO A 163 19.67 -0.08 10.96
C PRO A 163 20.45 -0.29 12.27
N ALA A 164 21.61 -0.96 12.21
CA ALA A 164 22.37 -1.36 13.40
C ALA A 164 23.01 -0.17 14.15
N GLU A 165 23.34 0.90 13.44
CA GLU A 165 23.90 2.14 13.98
C GLU A 165 23.19 3.31 13.29
N GLY A 166 22.98 4.42 13.98
CA GLY A 166 22.22 5.62 13.56
C GLY A 166 22.72 6.38 12.33
N ARG A 167 23.36 5.69 11.38
CA ARG A 167 23.66 6.18 10.05
C ARG A 167 22.37 6.32 9.26
N ALA A 168 22.28 7.43 8.52
CA ALA A 168 21.23 7.64 7.55
C ALA A 168 21.28 6.52 6.49
N VAL A 169 20.21 5.73 6.43
CA VAL A 169 20.06 4.70 5.40
C VAL A 169 19.26 5.28 4.24
N THR A 170 19.70 5.00 3.03
CA THR A 170 19.01 5.46 1.82
C THR A 170 17.79 4.59 1.52
N PRO A 171 16.65 5.16 1.11
CA PRO A 171 15.48 4.38 0.72
C PRO A 171 15.80 3.45 -0.47
N PRO A 172 15.04 2.35 -0.64
CA PRO A 172 15.22 1.44 -1.78
C PRO A 172 15.09 2.14 -3.13
N ARG A 173 15.98 1.82 -4.09
CA ARG A 173 16.05 2.49 -5.39
C ARG A 173 14.71 2.46 -6.16
N ARG A 174 13.94 1.37 -6.03
CA ARG A 174 12.62 1.25 -6.67
C ARG A 174 11.61 2.24 -6.10
N ALA A 175 11.63 2.47 -4.79
CA ALA A 175 10.79 3.49 -4.14
C ALA A 175 11.20 4.90 -4.58
N VAL A 176 12.50 5.20 -4.66
CA VAL A 176 13.00 6.49 -5.17
C VAL A 176 12.55 6.72 -6.61
N ARG A 177 12.67 5.72 -7.49
CA ARG A 177 12.19 5.79 -8.87
C ARG A 177 10.68 6.05 -8.94
N ALA A 178 9.89 5.37 -8.12
CA ALA A 178 8.45 5.59 -8.06
C ALA A 178 8.12 7.02 -7.62
N ALA A 179 8.70 7.47 -6.51
CA ALA A 179 8.46 8.79 -5.94
C ALA A 179 8.85 9.92 -6.92
N THR A 180 10.04 9.83 -7.51
CA THR A 180 10.54 10.83 -8.48
C THR A 180 9.67 10.90 -9.74
N ALA A 181 9.39 9.75 -10.37
CA ALA A 181 8.66 9.71 -11.64
C ALA A 181 7.20 10.13 -11.49
N VAL A 182 6.52 9.74 -10.42
CA VAL A 182 5.11 10.11 -10.21
C VAL A 182 4.98 11.61 -9.89
N ALA A 183 5.82 12.15 -9.00
CA ALA A 183 5.77 13.58 -8.69
C ALA A 183 6.11 14.43 -9.92
N ALA A 184 7.08 14.00 -10.74
CA ALA A 184 7.38 14.64 -12.03
C ALA A 184 6.18 14.58 -12.98
N ALA A 185 5.52 13.42 -13.11
CA ALA A 185 4.37 13.25 -14.00
C ALA A 185 3.18 14.14 -13.61
N PHE A 186 2.86 14.26 -12.33
CA PHE A 186 1.82 15.18 -11.86
C PHE A 186 2.21 16.66 -12.05
N GLY A 187 3.48 17.01 -11.89
CA GLY A 187 3.98 18.35 -12.22
C GLY A 187 3.81 18.69 -13.70
N VAL A 188 4.13 17.76 -14.60
CA VAL A 188 3.88 17.91 -16.05
C VAL A 188 2.39 18.00 -16.35
N ALA A 189 1.58 17.12 -15.76
CA ALA A 189 0.13 17.12 -15.94
C ALA A 189 -0.48 18.48 -15.55
N ALA A 190 -0.03 19.08 -14.45
CA ALA A 190 -0.40 20.43 -14.03
C ALA A 190 -0.09 21.49 -15.10
N VAL A 191 1.11 21.49 -15.67
CA VAL A 191 1.46 22.40 -16.78
C VAL A 191 0.57 22.14 -18.01
N VAL A 192 0.28 20.88 -18.33
CA VAL A 192 -0.59 20.49 -19.45
C VAL A 192 -2.02 21.03 -19.27
N ALA A 193 -2.51 21.12 -18.03
CA ALA A 193 -3.80 21.71 -17.68
C ALA A 193 -3.76 23.24 -17.54
N GLY A 194 -2.64 23.89 -17.87
CA GLY A 194 -2.51 25.35 -17.87
C GLY A 194 -2.10 25.97 -16.53
N ALA A 195 -1.64 25.17 -15.56
CA ALA A 195 -1.11 25.69 -14.31
C ALA A 195 0.18 26.52 -14.54
N THR A 196 0.39 27.51 -13.67
CA THR A 196 1.68 28.20 -13.57
C THR A 196 2.74 27.27 -12.97
N LEU A 197 4.02 27.58 -13.19
CA LEU A 197 5.11 26.76 -12.65
C LEU A 197 5.06 26.62 -11.11
N PRO A 198 4.80 27.68 -10.31
CA PRO A 198 4.67 27.53 -8.86
C PRO A 198 3.51 26.61 -8.46
N LEU A 199 2.37 26.70 -9.15
CA LEU A 199 1.22 25.83 -8.87
C LEU A 199 1.53 24.37 -9.24
N ALA A 200 2.18 24.14 -10.39
CA ALA A 200 2.62 22.81 -10.81
C ALA A 200 3.63 22.20 -9.82
N ALA A 201 4.57 23.01 -9.33
CA ALA A 201 5.51 22.59 -8.28
C ALA A 201 4.78 22.27 -6.96
N GLY A 202 3.76 23.06 -6.59
CA GLY A 202 2.91 22.79 -5.42
C GLY A 202 2.16 21.45 -5.53
N VAL A 203 1.56 21.16 -6.68
CA VAL A 203 0.92 19.85 -6.94
C VAL A 203 1.94 18.71 -6.84
N GLY A 204 3.11 18.87 -7.47
CA GLY A 204 4.19 17.90 -7.38
C GLY A 204 4.67 17.67 -5.93
N ALA A 205 4.78 18.75 -5.14
CA ALA A 205 5.17 18.69 -3.72
C ALA A 205 4.14 17.94 -2.87
N LEU A 206 2.84 18.21 -3.05
CA LEU A 206 1.77 17.53 -2.32
C LEU A 206 1.76 16.02 -2.61
N VAL A 207 1.85 15.65 -3.90
CA VAL A 207 1.94 14.24 -4.31
C VAL A 207 3.21 13.60 -3.77
N ALA A 208 4.35 14.30 -3.84
CA ALA A 208 5.64 13.84 -3.31
C ALA A 208 5.61 13.56 -1.81
N ALA A 209 5.01 14.46 -1.02
CA ALA A 209 4.88 14.29 0.42
C ALA A 209 3.98 13.09 0.76
N ALA A 210 2.78 13.03 0.17
CA ALA A 210 1.81 11.97 0.45
C ALA A 210 2.33 10.58 0.06
N GLN A 211 2.91 10.44 -1.13
CA GLN A 211 3.47 9.15 -1.55
C GLN A 211 4.77 8.82 -0.83
N GLY A 212 5.58 9.82 -0.47
CA GLY A 212 6.81 9.62 0.29
C GLY A 212 6.52 8.97 1.63
N TRP A 213 5.48 9.46 2.32
CA TRP A 213 4.96 8.85 3.54
C TRP A 213 4.51 7.41 3.30
N ALA A 214 3.58 7.18 2.37
CA ALA A 214 3.03 5.85 2.09
C ALA A 214 4.10 4.84 1.65
N LEU A 215 5.11 5.25 0.89
CA LEU A 215 6.21 4.36 0.49
C LEU A 215 7.14 4.06 1.67
N SER A 216 7.37 5.01 2.58
CA SER A 216 8.25 4.81 3.74
C SER A 216 7.64 3.94 4.85
N GLU A 217 6.32 3.78 4.86
CA GLU A 217 5.62 3.12 5.95
C GLU A 217 5.62 1.58 5.80
N GLY A 218 6.11 0.88 6.84
CA GLY A 218 6.05 -0.58 6.94
C GLY A 218 6.58 -1.30 5.68
N LEU A 219 5.72 -2.06 5.02
CA LEU A 219 6.06 -2.85 3.83
C LEU A 219 6.12 -2.04 2.52
N GLY A 220 5.80 -0.76 2.54
CA GLY A 220 5.63 0.08 1.35
C GLY A 220 6.85 0.10 0.43
N SER A 221 8.06 0.12 0.99
CA SER A 221 9.30 0.24 0.22
C SER A 221 9.95 -1.09 -0.19
N TYR A 222 9.59 -2.20 0.46
CA TYR A 222 10.38 -3.44 0.42
C TYR A 222 9.78 -4.54 -0.46
N GLY A 223 8.56 -4.34 -0.98
CA GLY A 223 7.85 -5.28 -1.84
C GLY A 223 7.60 -4.77 -3.27
N GLN A 224 6.49 -5.20 -3.86
CA GLN A 224 6.04 -4.78 -5.20
C GLN A 224 5.25 -3.46 -5.21
N PHE A 225 4.91 -2.95 -4.01
CA PHE A 225 4.10 -1.75 -3.85
C PHE A 225 4.66 -0.51 -4.56
N PRO A 226 5.99 -0.25 -4.60
CA PRO A 226 6.54 0.88 -5.35
C PRO A 226 6.24 0.81 -6.85
N ASP A 227 6.25 -0.38 -7.45
CA ASP A 227 5.95 -0.55 -8.87
C ASP A 227 4.44 -0.39 -9.15
N THR A 228 3.58 -0.72 -8.19
CA THR A 228 2.13 -0.44 -8.24
C THR A 228 1.88 1.07 -8.12
N ALA A 229 2.49 1.73 -7.15
CA ALA A 229 2.43 3.18 -6.96
C ALA A 229 2.87 3.93 -8.24
N LEU A 230 4.00 3.52 -8.82
CA LEU A 230 4.49 4.09 -10.08
C LEU A 230 3.48 3.95 -11.22
N ARG A 231 3.00 2.73 -11.48
CA ARG A 231 2.05 2.47 -12.58
C ARG A 231 0.75 3.26 -12.40
N LEU A 232 0.21 3.25 -11.19
CA LEU A 232 -1.03 3.95 -10.87
C LEU A 232 -0.87 5.46 -10.98
N GLY A 233 0.21 6.02 -10.42
CA GLY A 233 0.47 7.46 -10.46
C GLY A 233 0.68 7.98 -11.88
N LEU A 234 1.45 7.26 -12.70
CA LEU A 234 1.62 7.61 -14.11
C LEU A 234 0.30 7.51 -14.89
N LEU A 235 -0.49 6.46 -14.66
CA LEU A 235 -1.78 6.28 -15.32
C LEU A 235 -2.75 7.41 -14.96
N LEU A 236 -2.89 7.75 -13.68
CA LEU A 236 -3.81 8.79 -13.22
C LEU A 236 -3.36 10.19 -13.64
N ALA A 237 -2.07 10.48 -13.64
CA ALA A 237 -1.53 11.73 -14.19
C ALA A 237 -1.83 11.84 -15.69
N ALA A 238 -1.65 10.76 -16.45
CA ALA A 238 -1.93 10.72 -17.88
C ALA A 238 -3.44 10.86 -18.17
N ILE A 239 -4.31 10.16 -17.42
CA ILE A 239 -5.77 10.29 -17.53
C ILE A 239 -6.20 11.72 -17.22
N GLY A 240 -5.73 12.31 -16.11
CA GLY A 240 -6.06 13.68 -15.74
C GLY A 240 -5.66 14.69 -16.81
N ALA A 241 -4.41 14.62 -17.29
CA ALA A 241 -3.91 15.47 -18.36
C ALA A 241 -4.68 15.26 -19.68
N GLY A 242 -4.94 14.00 -20.04
CA GLY A 242 -5.68 13.60 -21.23
C GLY A 242 -7.13 14.07 -21.22
N LEU A 243 -7.82 13.97 -20.09
CA LEU A 243 -9.19 14.48 -19.93
C LEU A 243 -9.25 15.98 -20.14
N VAL A 244 -8.34 16.74 -19.52
CA VAL A 244 -8.28 18.20 -19.71
C VAL A 244 -8.08 18.54 -21.19
N ARG A 245 -7.14 17.86 -21.88
CA ARG A 245 -6.87 18.11 -23.30
C ARG A 245 -8.00 17.68 -24.23
N THR A 246 -8.63 16.54 -23.97
CA THR A 246 -9.74 16.04 -24.79
C THR A 246 -10.96 16.95 -24.65
N LEU A 247 -11.26 17.45 -23.46
CA LEU A 247 -12.37 18.39 -23.23
C LEU A 247 -12.12 19.74 -23.89
N ASP A 248 -10.91 20.29 -23.74
CA ASP A 248 -10.56 21.62 -24.28
C ASP A 248 -10.42 21.61 -25.81
N ALA A 249 -9.66 20.66 -26.36
CA ALA A 249 -9.35 20.63 -27.79
C ALA A 249 -10.32 19.77 -28.61
N GLY A 250 -10.74 18.62 -28.10
CA GLY A 250 -11.57 17.65 -28.83
C GLY A 250 -13.05 18.04 -28.83
N LEU A 251 -13.59 18.31 -27.63
CA LEU A 251 -15.02 18.64 -27.46
C LEU A 251 -15.30 20.15 -27.56
N ARG A 252 -14.26 20.97 -27.77
CA ARG A 252 -14.33 22.44 -27.86
C ARG A 252 -15.00 23.09 -26.64
N ILE A 253 -14.98 22.41 -25.49
CA ILE A 253 -15.46 22.95 -24.22
C ILE A 253 -14.29 23.74 -23.63
N ARG A 254 -14.30 25.06 -23.76
CA ARG A 254 -13.25 25.92 -23.18
C ARG A 254 -13.24 25.74 -21.66
N LEU A 255 -12.31 24.91 -21.17
CA LEU A 255 -12.16 24.67 -19.75
C LEU A 255 -11.51 25.88 -19.11
N SER A 256 -12.12 26.37 -18.03
CA SER A 256 -11.44 27.35 -17.18
C SER A 256 -10.24 26.70 -16.49
N THR A 257 -9.22 27.49 -16.15
CA THR A 257 -8.07 27.01 -15.36
C THR A 257 -8.51 26.36 -14.05
N ALA A 258 -9.59 26.84 -13.44
CA ALA A 258 -10.18 26.26 -12.24
C ALA A 258 -10.71 24.84 -12.48
N ALA A 259 -11.40 24.59 -13.60
CA ALA A 259 -11.89 23.26 -13.94
C ALA A 259 -10.74 22.28 -14.22
N GLY A 260 -9.70 22.74 -14.93
CA GLY A 260 -8.48 21.95 -15.13
C GLY A 260 -7.78 21.61 -13.82
N ALA A 261 -7.70 22.57 -12.89
CA ALA A 261 -7.15 22.34 -11.55
C ALA A 261 -7.97 21.32 -10.74
N VAL A 262 -9.30 21.39 -10.79
CA VAL A 262 -10.18 20.40 -10.14
C VAL A 262 -9.94 19.00 -10.67
N LEU A 263 -9.90 18.82 -11.99
CA LEU A 263 -9.69 17.49 -12.58
C LEU A 263 -8.34 16.87 -12.17
N LEU A 264 -7.27 17.67 -12.13
CA LEU A 264 -5.96 17.20 -11.70
C LEU A 264 -5.86 16.97 -10.20
N PHE A 265 -6.45 17.86 -9.40
CA PHE A 265 -6.51 17.68 -7.95
C PHE A 265 -7.26 16.38 -7.61
N SER A 266 -8.42 16.15 -8.24
CA SER A 266 -9.19 14.91 -8.15
C SER A 266 -8.38 13.67 -8.56
N ALA A 267 -7.59 13.73 -9.64
CA ALA A 267 -6.70 12.64 -10.03
C ALA A 267 -5.58 12.38 -9.00
N ALA A 268 -5.00 13.44 -8.42
CA ALA A 268 -4.00 13.33 -7.37
C ALA A 268 -4.59 12.77 -6.06
N VAL A 269 -5.79 13.21 -5.67
CA VAL A 269 -6.53 12.67 -4.52
C VAL A 269 -6.84 11.19 -4.74
N LEU A 270 -7.34 10.81 -5.92
CA LEU A 270 -7.58 9.40 -6.25
C LEU A 270 -6.31 8.57 -6.10
N TYR A 271 -5.18 9.07 -6.62
CA TYR A 271 -3.89 8.41 -6.47
C TYR A 271 -3.52 8.21 -5.00
N VAL A 272 -3.58 9.27 -4.18
CA VAL A 272 -3.21 9.21 -2.76
C VAL A 272 -4.15 8.28 -1.97
N LYS A 273 -5.46 8.33 -2.23
CA LYS A 273 -6.43 7.41 -1.60
C LYS A 273 -6.11 5.95 -1.94
N LEU A 274 -5.82 5.68 -3.20
CA LEU A 274 -5.47 4.34 -3.65
C LEU A 274 -4.11 3.88 -3.12
N LEU A 275 -3.13 4.78 -2.93
CA LEU A 275 -1.90 4.41 -2.22
C LEU A 275 -2.21 3.90 -0.82
N GLY A 276 -3.00 4.65 -0.03
CA GLY A 276 -3.35 4.24 1.32
C GLY A 276 -4.21 2.97 1.36
N LEU A 277 -5.18 2.85 0.45
CA LEU A 277 -6.08 1.70 0.40
C LEU A 277 -5.45 0.44 -0.18
N LEU A 278 -4.49 0.55 -1.10
CA LEU A 278 -3.77 -0.60 -1.68
C LEU A 278 -2.44 -0.85 -0.98
N HIS A 279 -2.15 -0.11 0.10
CA HIS A 279 -0.92 -0.29 0.87
C HIS A 279 -0.87 -1.72 1.45
N PRO A 280 0.27 -2.42 1.37
CA PRO A 280 0.41 -3.79 1.90
C PRO A 280 0.13 -3.86 3.41
N SER A 281 0.42 -2.78 4.15
CA SER A 281 0.11 -2.67 5.58
C SER A 281 -1.31 -2.15 5.87
N LYS A 282 -2.20 -2.05 4.87
CA LYS A 282 -3.62 -1.72 5.13
C LYS A 282 -4.41 -2.97 5.55
N LEU A 283 -5.06 -2.90 6.72
CA LEU A 283 -5.94 -3.98 7.20
C LEU A 283 -7.11 -4.22 6.22
N LEU A 284 -7.49 -5.49 6.06
CA LEU A 284 -8.49 -5.91 5.07
C LEU A 284 -9.89 -6.17 5.65
N ILE A 285 -10.10 -6.00 6.96
CA ILE A 285 -11.27 -6.51 7.71
C ILE A 285 -12.60 -6.31 6.96
N ASP A 286 -13.08 -5.07 6.83
CA ASP A 286 -14.38 -4.82 6.18
C ASP A 286 -14.33 -5.08 4.67
N ALA A 287 -13.18 -4.86 4.05
CA ALA A 287 -13.03 -5.02 2.61
C ALA A 287 -13.16 -6.48 2.17
N LEU A 288 -12.70 -7.43 2.99
CA LEU A 288 -12.86 -8.86 2.75
C LEU A 288 -14.33 -9.27 2.86
N PHE A 289 -15.05 -8.76 3.85
CA PHE A 289 -16.48 -8.94 3.97
C PHE A 289 -17.21 -8.46 2.71
N HIS A 290 -16.92 -7.24 2.23
CA HIS A 290 -17.49 -6.71 0.99
C HIS A 290 -17.12 -7.53 -0.24
N ALA A 291 -15.89 -8.04 -0.34
CA ALA A 291 -15.47 -8.90 -1.44
C ALA A 291 -16.25 -10.22 -1.49
N HIS A 292 -16.53 -10.83 -0.32
CA HIS A 292 -17.38 -12.03 -0.26
C HIS A 292 -18.84 -11.72 -0.63
N ARG A 293 -19.41 -10.60 -0.17
CA ARG A 293 -20.75 -10.17 -0.61
C ARG A 293 -20.81 -9.90 -2.10
N PHE A 294 -19.75 -9.32 -2.67
CA PHE A 294 -19.64 -9.14 -4.10
C PHE A 294 -19.61 -10.48 -4.86
N GLN A 295 -18.89 -11.48 -4.36
CA GLN A 295 -18.92 -12.84 -4.92
C GLN A 295 -20.32 -13.46 -4.87
N THR A 296 -21.07 -13.25 -3.80
CA THR A 296 -22.48 -13.68 -3.70
C THR A 296 -23.32 -13.07 -4.83
N VAL A 297 -23.15 -11.77 -5.10
CA VAL A 297 -23.83 -11.08 -6.21
C VAL A 297 -23.40 -11.61 -7.57
N LEU A 298 -22.10 -11.83 -7.80
CA LEU A 298 -21.59 -12.42 -9.04
C LEU A 298 -22.10 -13.85 -9.29
N ALA A 299 -22.43 -14.58 -8.22
CA ALA A 299 -23.08 -15.89 -8.30
C ALA A 299 -24.60 -15.82 -8.55
N GLY A 300 -25.17 -14.63 -8.78
CA GLY A 300 -26.59 -14.42 -9.07
C GLY A 300 -27.47 -14.25 -7.84
N ASN A 301 -26.90 -14.20 -6.63
CA ASN A 301 -27.66 -14.06 -5.39
C ASN A 301 -27.78 -12.58 -5.01
N TYR A 302 -28.84 -11.93 -5.50
CA TYR A 302 -29.08 -10.49 -5.31
C TYR A 302 -29.81 -10.12 -4.01
N TYR A 303 -30.39 -11.11 -3.31
CA TYR A 303 -31.16 -10.88 -2.09
C TYR A 303 -30.49 -11.61 -0.92
N PHE A 304 -29.78 -10.87 -0.09
CA PHE A 304 -29.17 -11.40 1.12
C PHE A 304 -29.27 -10.41 2.28
N THR A 305 -29.27 -10.96 3.49
CA THR A 305 -29.30 -10.19 4.72
C THR A 305 -27.93 -10.16 5.40
N GLN A 306 -27.69 -9.11 6.17
CA GLN A 306 -26.62 -9.07 7.14
C GLN A 306 -27.19 -9.41 8.52
N GLN A 307 -26.57 -10.38 9.19
CA GLN A 307 -26.87 -10.67 10.59
C GLN A 307 -26.06 -9.75 11.49
N MET A 308 -26.72 -9.21 12.51
CA MET A 308 -26.13 -8.40 13.56
C MET A 308 -26.05 -9.18 14.87
N PRO A 309 -25.17 -8.78 15.80
CA PRO A 309 -25.23 -9.25 17.18
C PRO A 309 -26.67 -9.11 17.73
N GLY A 310 -27.18 -10.16 18.37
CA GLY A 310 -28.55 -10.19 18.90
C GLY A 310 -29.63 -10.75 17.95
N GLY A 311 -29.24 -11.32 16.80
CA GLY A 311 -30.16 -12.09 15.93
C GLY A 311 -30.99 -11.25 14.96
N VAL A 312 -30.80 -9.93 14.93
CA VAL A 312 -31.46 -9.04 13.97
C VAL A 312 -30.83 -9.20 12.58
N SER A 313 -31.66 -9.30 11.55
CA SER A 313 -31.22 -9.33 10.16
C SER A 313 -31.87 -8.22 9.34
N PHE A 314 -31.10 -7.52 8.52
CA PHE A 314 -31.63 -6.49 7.61
C PHE A 314 -31.17 -6.73 6.16
N PRO A 315 -31.97 -6.33 5.15
CA PRO A 315 -31.58 -6.45 3.75
C PRO A 315 -30.35 -5.61 3.44
N TYR A 316 -29.36 -6.19 2.77
CA TYR A 316 -28.13 -5.50 2.43
C TYR A 316 -28.23 -4.82 1.06
N ALA A 317 -27.76 -3.57 0.96
CA ALA A 317 -27.80 -2.83 -0.29
C ALA A 317 -26.80 -3.38 -1.32
N ILE A 318 -27.28 -3.70 -2.53
CA ILE A 318 -26.48 -4.35 -3.58
C ILE A 318 -25.95 -3.43 -4.68
N ALA A 319 -26.34 -2.14 -4.67
CA ALA A 319 -26.06 -1.22 -5.77
C ALA A 319 -24.55 -1.09 -6.09
N LEU A 320 -23.72 -1.03 -5.06
CA LEU A 320 -22.25 -1.01 -5.21
C LEU A 320 -21.74 -2.24 -5.98
N TYR A 321 -22.25 -3.42 -5.63
CA TYR A 321 -21.85 -4.69 -6.21
C TYR A 321 -22.29 -4.81 -7.67
N LEU A 322 -23.53 -4.41 -7.97
CA LEU A 322 -24.02 -4.37 -9.36
C LEU A 322 -23.19 -3.41 -10.22
N PHE A 323 -22.85 -2.24 -9.68
CA PHE A 323 -22.00 -1.28 -10.38
C PHE A 323 -20.56 -1.79 -10.59
N ALA A 324 -20.03 -2.55 -9.62
CA ALA A 324 -18.70 -3.16 -9.70
C ALA A 324 -18.64 -4.39 -10.62
N ALA A 325 -19.76 -5.09 -10.85
CA ALA A 325 -19.81 -6.38 -11.53
C ALA A 325 -19.17 -6.41 -12.93
N PRO A 326 -19.37 -5.42 -13.83
CA PRO A 326 -18.74 -5.43 -15.16
C PRO A 326 -17.20 -5.46 -15.09
N TRP A 327 -16.65 -4.87 -14.04
CA TRP A 327 -15.20 -4.72 -13.85
C TRP A 327 -14.54 -5.97 -13.25
N ALA A 328 -15.32 -6.93 -12.73
CA ALA A 328 -14.79 -8.20 -12.20
C ALA A 328 -14.08 -9.04 -13.27
N SER A 329 -14.38 -8.82 -14.54
CA SER A 329 -13.69 -9.47 -15.66
C SER A 329 -12.19 -9.12 -15.74
N PHE A 330 -11.77 -7.98 -15.19
CA PHE A 330 -10.38 -7.50 -15.25
C PHE A 330 -9.49 -7.98 -14.10
N THR A 331 -10.06 -8.52 -13.02
CA THR A 331 -9.28 -8.92 -11.85
C THR A 331 -10.00 -9.96 -11.00
N ARG A 332 -9.22 -10.85 -10.38
CA ARG A 332 -9.71 -11.78 -9.36
C ARG A 332 -9.58 -11.20 -7.94
N ASP A 333 -8.84 -10.11 -7.79
CA ASP A 333 -8.73 -9.38 -6.52
C ASP A 333 -9.90 -8.40 -6.39
N HIS A 334 -11.00 -8.93 -5.85
CA HIS A 334 -12.22 -8.17 -5.64
C HIS A 334 -12.09 -7.11 -4.54
N VAL A 335 -11.17 -7.27 -3.60
CA VAL A 335 -10.90 -6.26 -2.56
C VAL A 335 -10.32 -5.00 -3.19
N SER A 336 -9.26 -5.16 -4.00
CA SER A 336 -8.66 -4.04 -4.72
C SER A 336 -9.63 -3.41 -5.70
N LEU A 337 -10.44 -4.21 -6.40
CA LEU A 337 -11.46 -3.70 -7.32
C LEU A 337 -12.45 -2.77 -6.62
N LEU A 338 -13.05 -3.23 -5.52
CA LEU A 338 -14.04 -2.43 -4.79
C LEU A 338 -13.44 -1.14 -4.23
N ARG A 339 -12.19 -1.18 -3.72
CA ARG A 339 -11.47 0.03 -3.28
C ARG A 339 -11.30 1.03 -4.42
N ILE A 340 -10.96 0.57 -5.61
CA ILE A 340 -10.82 1.41 -6.80
C ILE A 340 -12.16 2.00 -7.22
N VAL A 341 -13.22 1.18 -7.30
CA VAL A 341 -14.56 1.62 -7.68
C VAL A 341 -15.09 2.68 -6.73
N VAL A 342 -15.06 2.42 -5.42
CA VAL A 342 -15.55 3.37 -4.40
C VAL A 342 -14.77 4.68 -4.45
N SER A 343 -13.43 4.61 -4.46
CA SER A 343 -12.58 5.82 -4.49
C SER A 343 -12.79 6.64 -5.76
N SER A 344 -12.97 5.97 -6.91
CA SER A 344 -13.21 6.64 -8.19
C SER A 344 -14.58 7.33 -8.22
N SER A 345 -15.62 6.65 -7.70
CA SER A 345 -16.97 7.22 -7.57
C SER A 345 -16.98 8.44 -6.66
N GLU A 346 -16.27 8.39 -5.54
CA GLU A 346 -16.16 9.51 -4.61
C GLU A 346 -15.44 10.71 -5.25
N VAL A 347 -14.34 10.48 -5.96
CA VAL A 347 -13.61 11.53 -6.67
C VAL A 347 -14.46 12.14 -7.79
N LEU A 348 -15.23 11.32 -8.50
CA LEU A 348 -16.20 11.80 -9.49
C LEU A 348 -17.29 12.67 -8.86
N ALA A 349 -17.79 12.30 -7.68
CA ALA A 349 -18.74 13.12 -6.93
C ALA A 349 -18.15 14.50 -6.58
N GLY A 350 -16.88 14.56 -6.20
CA GLY A 350 -16.15 15.82 -6.00
C GLY A 350 -16.10 16.67 -7.27
N VAL A 351 -15.78 16.07 -8.42
CA VAL A 351 -15.79 16.80 -9.72
C VAL A 351 -17.20 17.30 -10.07
N LEU A 352 -18.24 16.50 -9.83
CA LEU A 352 -19.62 16.91 -10.08
C LEU A 352 -20.07 18.03 -9.12
N LEU A 353 -19.60 18.03 -7.88
CA LEU A 353 -19.85 19.12 -6.93
C LEU A 353 -19.32 20.45 -7.45
N TYR A 354 -18.12 20.47 -8.08
CA TYR A 354 -17.62 21.66 -8.75
C TYR A 354 -18.61 22.18 -9.81
N VAL A 355 -19.16 21.28 -10.64
CA VAL A 355 -20.12 21.65 -11.69
C VAL A 355 -21.39 22.23 -11.09
N VAL A 356 -21.91 21.64 -10.01
CA VAL A 356 -23.10 22.14 -9.31
C VAL A 356 -22.85 23.54 -8.75
N VAL A 357 -21.79 23.73 -7.96
CA VAL A 357 -21.45 25.04 -7.35
C VAL A 357 -21.20 26.10 -8.42
N MET A 358 -20.51 25.74 -9.51
CA MET A 358 -20.31 26.65 -10.64
C MET A 358 -21.61 27.09 -11.27
N ARG A 359 -22.58 26.18 -11.45
CA ARG A 359 -23.87 26.53 -12.06
C ARG A 359 -24.76 27.34 -11.13
N THR A 360 -24.75 27.03 -9.83
CA THR A 360 -25.63 27.68 -8.86
C THR A 360 -25.11 29.02 -8.38
N TRP A 361 -23.81 29.13 -8.09
CA TRP A 361 -23.21 30.33 -7.48
C TRP A 361 -22.40 31.15 -8.47
N GLN A 362 -22.10 30.62 -9.67
CA GLN A 362 -21.28 31.28 -10.69
C GLN A 362 -19.86 31.68 -10.19
N ASP A 363 -19.39 31.07 -9.10
CA ASP A 363 -18.08 31.32 -8.52
C ASP A 363 -17.17 30.08 -8.65
N ARG A 364 -16.15 30.21 -9.51
CA ARG A 364 -15.14 29.18 -9.77
C ARG A 364 -14.28 28.88 -8.54
N ARG A 365 -13.99 29.88 -7.71
CA ARG A 365 -13.13 29.72 -6.52
C ARG A 365 -13.88 28.97 -5.43
N ALA A 366 -15.13 29.33 -5.21
CA ALA A 366 -16.02 28.60 -4.30
C ALA A 366 -16.16 27.13 -4.74
N GLY A 367 -16.31 26.88 -6.05
CA GLY A 367 -16.33 25.53 -6.60
C GLY A 367 -15.05 24.74 -6.31
N VAL A 368 -13.87 25.32 -6.57
CA VAL A 368 -12.57 24.65 -6.29
C VAL A 368 -12.45 24.35 -4.80
N LEU A 369 -12.77 25.31 -3.94
CA LEU A 369 -12.70 25.14 -2.49
C LEU A 369 -13.65 24.05 -2.00
N ALA A 370 -14.87 23.98 -2.56
CA ALA A 370 -15.83 22.93 -2.23
C ALA A 370 -15.29 21.52 -2.53
N VAL A 371 -14.60 21.33 -3.66
CA VAL A 371 -13.96 20.03 -3.98
C VAL A 371 -12.82 19.72 -3.02
N VAL A 372 -11.98 20.71 -2.69
CA VAL A 372 -10.87 20.53 -1.74
C VAL A 372 -11.42 20.13 -0.37
N LEU A 373 -12.43 20.83 0.14
CA LEU A 373 -13.04 20.53 1.43
C LEU A 373 -13.76 19.18 1.42
N PHE A 374 -14.45 18.84 0.35
CA PHE A 374 -15.12 17.54 0.19
C PHE A 374 -14.16 16.36 0.29
N HIS A 375 -12.90 16.52 -0.12
CA HIS A 375 -11.87 15.49 -0.02
C HIS A 375 -10.98 15.58 1.23
N ALA A 376 -11.13 16.65 2.03
CA ALA A 376 -10.40 16.83 3.27
C ALA A 376 -11.11 16.19 4.48
N VAL A 377 -12.42 15.96 4.37
CA VAL A 377 -13.26 15.18 5.30
C VAL A 377 -13.16 13.71 4.91
#